data_AF-A0A1F6QHM1-F1
#
_entry.id   AF-A0A1F6QHM1-F1
#
_cell.length_a   1.000
_cell.length_b   1.000
_cell.length_c   1.000
_cell.angle_alpha   90.00
_cell.angle_beta   90.00
_cell.angle_gamma   90.00
#
_symmetry.space_group_name_H-M   'P 1'
#
loop_
_entity.id
_entity.type
_entity.pdbx_description
1 polymer ?
#
loop_
_entity_poly.entity_id
_entity_poly.type
_entity_poly.pdbx_seq_one_letter_code
_entity_poly.pdbx_strand_id
1 'polypeptide(L)'
;MLYYRPLLLIALFLLFNIKPSLAMVSDAYPLPVPVCGDGIIITPDEGCDDVNTVSGDGCSETCQVETSAPVCPNGIVESDEQCDDNNNTEEDGCSSLCISEVCGDGTLQSSFGEECDDGNTVNGDTCTSLCITDTDGDGAGDVVDNCQGVSNPDQADTDGDSLGDACDTPLVSECGNNQLEQPEECDDGNLTDGDGCSSACQWE
;
A
#
# COMPACT_ATOMS: atom_id res chain seq x y z
N MET A 1 -92.22 8.98 10.33
CA MET A 1 -92.84 7.99 9.41
C MET A 1 -91.82 6.87 9.23
N LEU A 2 -91.95 5.62 9.65
CA LEU A 2 -93.02 4.75 10.17
C LEU A 2 -92.35 3.77 11.19
N TYR A 3 -92.79 3.71 12.45
CA TYR A 3 -93.51 2.59 13.13
C TYR A 3 -92.74 1.24 13.25
N TYR A 4 -92.29 0.80 14.45
CA TYR A 4 -92.96 -0.13 15.42
C TYR A 4 -93.19 -1.55 14.85
N ARG A 5 -92.89 -2.72 15.46
CA ARG A 5 -92.30 -3.22 16.72
C ARG A 5 -92.20 -4.78 16.60
N PRO A 6 -91.59 -5.51 17.56
CA PRO A 6 -91.11 -6.90 17.48
C PRO A 6 -92.12 -7.95 18.01
N LEU A 7 -91.81 -9.25 17.88
CA LEU A 7 -92.22 -10.42 18.70
C LEU A 7 -92.00 -11.69 17.83
N LEU A 8 -91.69 -12.92 18.26
CA LEU A 8 -91.45 -13.57 19.55
C LEU A 8 -91.13 -15.04 19.25
N LEU A 9 -90.17 -15.65 19.98
CA LEU A 9 -90.02 -17.10 20.29
C LEU A 9 -89.88 -18.07 19.08
N ILE A 10 -89.07 -19.13 19.11
CA ILE A 10 -89.09 -20.26 20.06
C ILE A 10 -87.70 -20.92 20.06
N ALA A 11 -87.20 -21.25 21.25
CA ALA A 11 -86.03 -22.06 21.47
C ALA A 11 -86.23 -23.50 20.95
N LEU A 12 -85.25 -24.04 20.23
CA LEU A 12 -85.03 -25.49 20.20
C LEU A 12 -83.52 -25.78 20.22
N PHE A 13 -83.01 -25.86 21.45
CA PHE A 13 -81.78 -26.57 21.76
C PHE A 13 -81.98 -28.05 21.37
N LEU A 14 -81.51 -28.44 20.19
CA LEU A 14 -81.22 -29.83 19.88
C LEU A 14 -79.76 -29.93 19.43
N LEU A 15 -78.95 -30.26 20.43
CA LEU A 15 -77.73 -31.04 20.40
C LEU A 15 -77.49 -31.76 19.06
N PHE A 16 -76.71 -31.14 18.18
CA PHE A 16 -75.78 -31.87 17.32
C PHE A 16 -74.42 -31.19 17.41
N ASN A 17 -73.65 -31.67 18.39
CA ASN A 17 -72.20 -31.51 18.46
C ASN A 17 -71.58 -32.16 17.21
N ILE A 18 -71.51 -31.41 16.12
CA ILE A 18 -70.54 -31.69 15.07
C ILE A 18 -69.55 -30.55 15.17
N LYS A 19 -68.47 -30.78 15.93
CA LYS A 19 -67.26 -29.97 15.78
C LYS A 19 -66.88 -30.07 14.29
N PRO A 20 -66.90 -28.99 13.48
CA PRO A 20 -65.99 -28.98 12.36
C PRO A 20 -64.60 -28.95 13.01
N SER A 21 -64.02 -30.13 13.13
CA SER A 21 -62.58 -30.26 13.19
C SER A 21 -62.09 -29.51 11.96
N LEU A 22 -61.64 -28.27 12.15
CA LEU A 22 -60.66 -27.69 11.26
C LEU A 22 -59.46 -28.61 11.42
N ALA A 23 -59.48 -29.69 10.64
CA ALA A 23 -58.28 -30.38 10.25
C ALA A 23 -57.37 -29.28 9.74
N MET A 24 -56.34 -28.99 10.54
CA MET A 24 -55.01 -28.68 10.06
C MET A 24 -54.82 -29.36 8.70
N VAL A 25 -55.08 -28.61 7.64
CA VAL A 25 -54.51 -28.89 6.34
C VAL A 25 -53.02 -28.73 6.59
N SER A 26 -52.36 -29.86 6.77
CA SER A 26 -50.92 -29.99 6.71
C SER A 26 -50.51 -29.90 5.24
N ASP A 27 -50.80 -28.76 4.62
CA ASP A 27 -50.05 -28.36 3.45
C ASP A 27 -48.69 -27.98 4.01
N ALA A 28 -47.81 -28.98 4.06
CA ALA A 28 -46.38 -28.73 4.02
C ALA A 28 -46.14 -28.01 2.69
N TYR A 29 -46.31 -26.69 2.69
CA TYR A 29 -45.70 -25.85 1.67
C TYR A 29 -44.21 -26.20 1.76
N PRO A 30 -43.62 -26.77 0.69
CA PRO A 30 -42.20 -27.06 0.71
C PRO A 30 -41.50 -25.75 1.08
N LEU A 31 -40.63 -25.81 2.09
CA LEU A 31 -39.78 -24.68 2.43
C LEU A 31 -39.08 -24.26 1.14
N PRO A 32 -38.96 -22.94 0.88
CA PRO A 32 -38.29 -22.48 -0.32
C PRO A 32 -36.88 -23.04 -0.30
N VAL A 33 -36.55 -23.82 -1.34
CA VAL A 33 -35.22 -24.43 -1.48
C VAL A 33 -34.25 -23.31 -1.90
N PRO A 34 -33.09 -23.16 -1.24
CA PRO A 34 -32.06 -22.24 -1.71
C PRO A 34 -31.59 -22.71 -3.09
N VAL A 35 -31.63 -21.82 -4.09
CA VAL A 35 -31.23 -22.11 -5.47
C VAL A 35 -30.40 -20.94 -5.97
N CYS A 36 -29.10 -21.19 -6.12
CA CYS A 36 -28.21 -20.22 -6.74
C CYS A 36 -28.71 -19.74 -8.09
N GLY A 37 -28.71 -18.43 -8.24
CA GLY A 37 -28.95 -17.77 -9.51
C GLY A 37 -30.43 -17.62 -9.84
N ASP A 38 -31.32 -17.75 -8.85
CA ASP A 38 -32.75 -17.52 -9.03
C ASP A 38 -33.16 -16.08 -8.72
N GLY A 39 -32.21 -15.26 -8.24
CA GLY A 39 -32.39 -13.86 -7.90
C GLY A 39 -32.92 -13.62 -6.49
N ILE A 40 -32.95 -14.65 -5.63
CA ILE A 40 -33.51 -14.59 -4.28
C ILE A 40 -32.53 -15.19 -3.28
N ILE A 41 -32.03 -14.38 -2.34
CA ILE A 41 -31.13 -14.89 -1.29
C ILE A 41 -31.94 -15.47 -0.12
N ILE A 42 -31.77 -16.77 0.16
CA ILE A 42 -32.41 -17.52 1.25
C ILE A 42 -31.39 -17.84 2.36
N THR A 43 -31.21 -16.92 3.31
CA THR A 43 -30.34 -17.16 4.48
C THR A 43 -30.94 -18.16 5.49
N PRO A 44 -30.15 -19.02 6.16
CA PRO A 44 -28.67 -19.10 6.14
C PRO A 44 -28.09 -20.08 5.11
N ASP A 45 -28.94 -20.79 4.36
CA ASP A 45 -28.51 -21.91 3.51
C ASP A 45 -27.96 -21.47 2.13
N GLU A 46 -28.06 -20.17 1.83
CA GLU A 46 -27.54 -19.51 0.63
C GLU A 46 -26.70 -18.28 1.01
N GLY A 47 -25.43 -18.27 0.62
CA GLY A 47 -24.47 -17.22 0.99
C GLY A 47 -24.47 -16.01 0.05
N CYS A 48 -24.87 -16.18 -1.21
CA CYS A 48 -24.98 -15.18 -2.26
C CYS A 48 -25.96 -15.65 -3.35
N ASP A 49 -26.39 -14.74 -4.22
CA ASP A 49 -27.10 -15.02 -5.48
C ASP A 49 -26.82 -13.87 -6.45
N ASP A 50 -26.35 -14.17 -7.67
CA ASP A 50 -26.06 -13.21 -8.74
C ASP A 50 -26.90 -13.47 -10.01
N VAL A 51 -28.11 -14.02 -9.83
CA VAL A 51 -29.09 -14.27 -10.89
C VAL A 51 -28.63 -15.29 -11.94
N ASN A 52 -27.49 -15.96 -11.73
CA ASN A 52 -27.05 -17.05 -12.57
C ASN A 52 -26.14 -18.06 -11.81
N THR A 53 -25.51 -19.00 -12.52
CA THR A 53 -24.63 -20.03 -11.92
C THR A 53 -23.27 -20.09 -12.62
N VAL A 54 -22.88 -19.00 -13.29
CA VAL A 54 -21.52 -18.83 -13.78
C VAL A 54 -20.63 -18.65 -12.55
N SER A 55 -19.36 -19.02 -12.67
CA SER A 55 -18.38 -18.83 -11.60
C SER A 55 -17.46 -17.69 -12.03
N GLY A 56 -17.14 -16.82 -11.08
CA GLY A 56 -16.30 -15.64 -11.23
C GLY A 56 -17.07 -14.34 -11.49
N ASP A 57 -18.39 -14.30 -11.29
CA ASP A 57 -19.23 -13.11 -11.51
C ASP A 57 -19.98 -12.61 -10.26
N GLY A 58 -19.63 -13.13 -9.09
CA GLY A 58 -20.06 -12.62 -7.78
C GLY A 58 -20.64 -13.69 -6.87
N CYS A 59 -21.11 -14.80 -7.45
CA CYS A 59 -21.57 -15.95 -6.71
C CYS A 59 -21.25 -17.26 -7.44
N SER A 60 -20.58 -18.19 -6.77
CA SER A 60 -20.24 -19.47 -7.39
C SER A 60 -21.47 -20.32 -7.71
N GLU A 61 -21.28 -21.33 -8.55
CA GLU A 61 -22.29 -22.37 -8.81
C GLU A 61 -22.77 -23.10 -7.54
N THR A 62 -22.07 -22.95 -6.41
CA THR A 62 -22.40 -23.54 -5.11
C THR A 62 -22.85 -22.54 -4.04
N CYS A 63 -23.18 -21.31 -4.45
CA CYS A 63 -23.63 -20.21 -3.58
C CYS A 63 -22.65 -19.83 -2.48
N GLN A 64 -21.37 -20.07 -2.75
CA GLN A 64 -20.30 -19.45 -2.02
C GLN A 64 -20.06 -18.08 -2.64
N VAL A 65 -20.04 -17.05 -1.78
CA VAL A 65 -19.62 -15.71 -2.17
C VAL A 65 -18.28 -15.87 -2.86
N GLU A 66 -18.29 -15.66 -4.16
CA GLU A 66 -17.08 -15.42 -4.87
C GLU A 66 -16.82 -13.96 -4.59
N THR A 67 -16.06 -13.70 -3.52
CA THR A 67 -15.29 -12.47 -3.50
C THR A 67 -14.38 -12.60 -4.71
N SER A 68 -14.89 -12.17 -5.86
CA SER A 68 -14.07 -11.72 -6.96
C SER A 68 -13.02 -10.87 -6.27
N ALA A 69 -11.76 -11.32 -6.36
CA ALA A 69 -10.65 -10.51 -5.90
C ALA A 69 -10.93 -9.06 -6.36
N PRO A 70 -10.70 -8.06 -5.49
CA PRO A 70 -10.98 -6.67 -5.80
C PRO A 70 -10.64 -6.37 -7.26
N VAL A 71 -11.63 -5.88 -8.01
CA VAL A 71 -11.50 -5.76 -9.46
C VAL A 71 -10.76 -4.47 -9.74
N CYS A 72 -9.44 -4.55 -9.71
CA CYS A 72 -8.57 -3.46 -10.09
C CYS A 72 -8.37 -3.42 -11.62
N PRO A 73 -8.52 -2.26 -12.29
CA PRO A 73 -9.08 -0.99 -11.85
C PRO A 73 -10.59 -0.89 -12.13
N ASN A 74 -11.36 -0.29 -11.23
CA ASN A 74 -12.81 -0.06 -11.38
C ASN A 74 -13.30 1.30 -10.84
N GLY A 75 -12.41 2.12 -10.29
CA GLY A 75 -12.69 3.45 -9.76
C GLY A 75 -13.28 3.50 -8.36
N ILE A 76 -13.25 2.40 -7.61
CA ILE A 76 -13.60 2.34 -6.20
C ILE A 76 -12.44 1.70 -5.45
N VAL A 77 -12.14 2.16 -4.23
CA VAL A 77 -11.15 1.50 -3.36
C VAL A 77 -11.89 0.54 -2.44
N GLU A 78 -11.75 -0.75 -2.68
CA GLU A 78 -12.34 -1.84 -1.90
C GLU A 78 -11.47 -2.20 -0.66
N SER A 79 -11.96 -3.07 0.23
CA SER A 79 -11.27 -3.37 1.51
C SER A 79 -9.90 -4.04 1.35
N ASP A 80 -9.63 -4.62 0.18
CA ASP A 80 -8.41 -5.35 -0.15
C ASP A 80 -7.55 -4.62 -1.21
N GLU A 81 -7.89 -3.37 -1.55
CA GLU A 81 -7.12 -2.49 -2.45
C GLU A 81 -6.39 -1.41 -1.64
N GLN A 82 -5.13 -1.12 -1.97
CA GLN A 82 -4.40 -0.01 -1.36
C GLN A 82 -4.70 1.33 -2.04
N CYS A 83 -5.06 1.28 -3.33
CA CYS A 83 -5.46 2.39 -4.17
C CYS A 83 -6.34 1.86 -5.32
N ASP A 84 -7.05 2.74 -6.01
CA ASP A 84 -7.66 2.50 -7.33
C ASP A 84 -7.85 3.87 -7.98
N ASP A 85 -7.27 4.07 -9.16
CA ASP A 85 -7.31 5.33 -9.90
C ASP A 85 -8.09 5.23 -11.22
N ASN A 86 -8.90 4.18 -11.35
CA ASN A 86 -9.78 3.89 -12.47
C ASN A 86 -9.05 3.71 -13.82
N ASN A 87 -7.77 3.33 -13.81
CA ASN A 87 -7.04 3.06 -15.04
C ASN A 87 -5.91 2.03 -14.87
N ASN A 88 -5.31 1.58 -15.98
CA ASN A 88 -4.19 0.60 -16.01
C ASN A 88 -2.87 1.26 -16.43
N THR A 89 -2.78 2.58 -16.28
CA THR A 89 -1.52 3.30 -16.47
C THR A 89 -0.68 2.99 -15.24
N GLU A 90 0.57 2.64 -15.47
CA GLU A 90 1.54 2.46 -14.40
C GLU A 90 2.20 3.83 -14.16
N GLU A 91 2.71 4.08 -12.96
CA GLU A 91 3.43 5.30 -12.55
C GLU A 91 2.58 6.59 -12.40
N ASP A 92 1.26 6.48 -12.26
CA ASP A 92 0.36 7.61 -11.94
C ASP A 92 -0.17 7.59 -10.49
N GLY A 93 0.38 6.69 -9.65
CA GLY A 93 0.12 6.62 -8.22
C GLY A 93 -0.70 5.41 -7.81
N CYS A 94 -1.14 4.58 -8.75
CA CYS A 94 -1.75 3.29 -8.45
C CYS A 94 -1.46 2.26 -9.54
N SER A 95 -0.76 1.18 -9.18
CA SER A 95 -0.48 0.12 -10.14
C SER A 95 -1.75 -0.63 -10.58
N SER A 96 -1.67 -1.34 -11.71
CA SER A 96 -2.76 -2.20 -12.20
C SER A 96 -3.14 -3.38 -11.29
N LEU A 97 -2.41 -3.58 -10.19
CA LEU A 97 -2.67 -4.56 -9.13
C LEU A 97 -3.24 -3.92 -7.86
N CYS A 98 -3.61 -2.62 -7.91
CA CYS A 98 -4.14 -1.84 -6.79
C CYS A 98 -3.19 -1.79 -5.58
N ILE A 99 -1.89 -1.79 -5.89
CA ILE A 99 -0.80 -1.50 -4.97
C ILE A 99 -0.38 -0.06 -5.19
N SER A 100 -0.29 0.70 -4.09
CA SER A 100 0.17 2.08 -4.13
C SER A 100 1.61 2.14 -4.62
N GLU A 101 1.89 3.03 -5.56
CA GLU A 101 3.25 3.30 -6.03
C GLU A 101 3.85 4.39 -5.13
N VAL A 102 3.93 4.12 -3.82
CA VAL A 102 4.23 5.12 -2.81
C VAL A 102 5.38 4.64 -1.95
N CYS A 103 6.43 5.45 -1.96
CA CYS A 103 7.54 5.29 -1.05
C CYS A 103 7.11 5.28 0.42
N GLY A 104 7.60 4.30 1.17
CA GLY A 104 7.37 4.14 2.60
C GLY A 104 6.16 3.29 2.94
N ASP A 105 5.69 2.43 2.05
CA ASP A 105 4.53 1.57 2.28
C ASP A 105 4.90 0.14 2.77
N GLY A 106 6.20 -0.14 2.86
CA GLY A 106 6.75 -1.41 3.32
C GLY A 106 6.95 -2.43 2.21
N THR A 107 6.72 -2.05 0.96
CA THR A 107 6.92 -2.86 -0.23
C THR A 107 8.00 -2.20 -1.08
N LEU A 108 8.84 -3.00 -1.74
CA LEU A 108 9.83 -2.48 -2.69
C LEU A 108 9.30 -2.59 -4.11
N GLN A 109 8.99 -1.45 -4.73
CA GLN A 109 8.43 -1.35 -6.07
C GLN A 109 9.56 -1.07 -7.09
N SER A 110 10.58 -1.94 -7.19
CA SER A 110 11.74 -1.68 -8.07
C SER A 110 11.41 -1.47 -9.55
N SER A 111 10.28 -2.02 -10.03
CA SER A 111 9.81 -1.79 -11.41
C SER A 111 9.28 -0.36 -11.64
N PHE A 112 9.07 0.40 -10.57
CA PHE A 112 8.48 1.74 -10.55
C PHE A 112 9.48 2.80 -10.04
N GLY A 113 10.78 2.48 -10.04
CA GLY A 113 11.85 3.44 -9.76
C GLY A 113 12.27 3.56 -8.29
N GLU A 114 11.66 2.78 -7.39
CA GLU A 114 12.15 2.68 -6.01
C GLU A 114 13.46 1.89 -5.93
N GLU A 115 14.47 2.47 -5.32
CA GLU A 115 15.74 1.80 -5.01
C GLU A 115 15.67 1.07 -3.66
N CYS A 116 14.84 1.57 -2.75
CA CYS A 116 14.60 1.07 -1.41
C CYS A 116 13.15 1.35 -0.97
N ASP A 117 12.70 0.68 0.08
CA ASP A 117 11.51 1.04 0.87
C ASP A 117 11.71 0.47 2.28
N ASP A 118 11.53 1.30 3.31
CA ASP A 118 11.73 0.92 4.71
C ASP A 118 10.43 1.03 5.54
N GLY A 119 9.28 1.19 4.87
CA GLY A 119 7.97 1.31 5.50
C GLY A 119 7.67 2.67 6.12
N ASN A 120 8.44 3.72 5.81
CA ASN A 120 8.11 5.09 6.19
C ASN A 120 8.71 6.15 5.23
N THR A 121 8.51 7.44 5.53
CA THR A 121 8.99 8.57 4.70
C THR A 121 9.90 9.52 5.50
N VAL A 122 10.57 9.01 6.53
CA VAL A 122 11.55 9.76 7.32
C VAL A 122 12.88 9.71 6.59
N ASN A 123 13.61 10.84 6.55
CA ASN A 123 14.99 10.85 6.05
C ASN A 123 15.96 10.61 7.23
N GLY A 124 17.17 10.13 6.93
CA GLY A 124 18.18 9.85 7.96
C GLY A 124 18.06 8.45 8.56
N ASP A 125 17.50 7.54 7.78
CA ASP A 125 17.62 6.10 7.90
C ASP A 125 18.10 5.56 6.54
N THR A 126 18.06 4.24 6.35
CA THR A 126 18.67 3.64 5.16
C THR A 126 17.92 3.90 3.84
N CYS A 127 16.79 4.62 3.87
CA CYS A 127 15.96 4.88 2.71
C CYS A 127 15.32 6.27 2.77
N THR A 128 15.68 7.16 1.85
CA THR A 128 15.10 8.50 1.83
C THR A 128 13.59 8.49 1.54
N SER A 129 12.90 9.58 1.88
CA SER A 129 11.49 9.83 1.52
C SER A 129 11.16 9.83 0.02
N LEU A 130 12.17 9.76 -0.85
CA LEU A 130 12.03 9.63 -2.30
C LEU A 130 12.37 8.22 -2.79
N CYS A 131 12.55 7.26 -1.88
CA CYS A 131 12.92 5.88 -2.14
C CYS A 131 14.25 5.73 -2.89
N ILE A 132 15.17 6.63 -2.57
CA ILE A 132 16.58 6.54 -2.93
C ILE A 132 17.33 5.96 -1.73
N THR A 133 18.22 5.00 -2.01
CA THR A 133 19.05 4.36 -0.97
C THR A 133 19.89 5.42 -0.27
N ASP A 134 20.01 5.34 1.05
CA ASP A 134 20.83 6.22 1.89
C ASP A 134 21.70 5.33 2.78
N THR A 135 22.90 4.98 2.32
CA THR A 135 23.70 3.92 2.93
C THR A 135 24.15 4.26 4.36
N ASP A 136 24.40 5.54 4.65
CA ASP A 136 24.89 5.99 5.95
C ASP A 136 23.83 6.66 6.85
N GLY A 137 22.63 6.88 6.31
CA GLY A 137 21.47 7.36 7.03
C GLY A 137 21.58 8.80 7.47
N ASP A 138 22.15 9.66 6.63
CA ASP A 138 22.34 11.08 6.94
C ASP A 138 21.26 12.00 6.34
N GLY A 139 20.41 11.45 5.46
CA GLY A 139 19.32 12.13 4.76
C GLY A 139 19.64 12.55 3.32
N ALA A 140 20.87 12.34 2.84
CA ALA A 140 21.26 12.44 1.45
C ALA A 140 21.27 11.03 0.82
N GLY A 141 20.53 10.84 -0.27
CA GLY A 141 20.55 9.56 -0.98
C GLY A 141 21.90 9.33 -1.67
N ASP A 142 22.33 8.07 -1.76
CA ASP A 142 23.61 7.61 -2.30
C ASP A 142 24.03 8.27 -3.64
N VAL A 143 23.06 8.54 -4.52
CA VAL A 143 23.31 9.12 -5.85
C VAL A 143 23.58 10.63 -5.83
N VAL A 144 23.26 11.30 -4.73
CA VAL A 144 23.50 12.74 -4.50
C VAL A 144 24.43 13.00 -3.31
N ASP A 145 24.79 11.97 -2.55
CA ASP A 145 25.67 12.04 -1.40
C ASP A 145 27.16 12.11 -1.82
N ASN A 146 27.81 13.24 -1.52
CA ASN A 146 29.24 13.43 -1.78
C ASN A 146 30.15 12.64 -0.83
N CYS A 147 29.57 11.91 0.13
CA CYS A 147 30.23 11.02 1.08
C CYS A 147 29.41 9.77 1.44
N GLN A 148 28.87 9.02 0.46
CA GLN A 148 28.02 7.80 0.57
C GLN A 148 28.19 6.84 1.78
N GLY A 149 29.37 6.76 2.41
CA GLY A 149 29.63 5.90 3.57
C GLY A 149 29.95 6.64 4.88
N VAL A 150 29.86 7.97 4.90
CA VAL A 150 30.26 8.83 6.02
C VAL A 150 29.25 9.97 6.17
N SER A 151 28.35 9.80 7.13
CA SER A 151 27.28 10.76 7.42
C SER A 151 27.78 12.21 7.51
N ASN A 152 27.27 13.04 6.61
CA ASN A 152 27.49 14.48 6.48
C ASN A 152 26.24 15.20 5.95
N PRO A 153 25.18 15.36 6.79
CA PRO A 153 23.88 15.89 6.34
C PRO A 153 23.91 17.29 5.72
N ASP A 154 24.99 18.06 5.91
CA ASP A 154 25.18 19.38 5.33
C ASP A 154 25.80 19.35 3.92
N GLN A 155 26.29 18.18 3.48
CA GLN A 155 26.88 17.94 2.16
C GLN A 155 27.95 18.99 1.83
N ALA A 156 28.70 19.43 2.84
CA ALA A 156 29.72 20.44 2.69
C ALA A 156 30.83 19.93 1.76
N ASP A 157 31.24 20.78 0.82
CA ASP A 157 32.31 20.54 -0.15
C ASP A 157 33.02 21.89 -0.35
N THR A 158 34.10 22.10 0.40
CA THR A 158 34.77 23.39 0.48
C THR A 158 35.58 23.72 -0.78
N ASP A 159 36.14 22.72 -1.47
CA ASP A 159 37.01 22.91 -2.64
C ASP A 159 36.34 22.60 -3.99
N GLY A 160 35.15 21.99 -3.97
CA GLY A 160 34.28 21.77 -5.12
C GLY A 160 34.67 20.58 -5.99
N ASP A 161 35.39 19.60 -5.44
CA ASP A 161 35.87 18.43 -6.18
C ASP A 161 34.87 17.26 -6.21
N SER A 162 33.69 17.45 -5.61
CA SER A 162 32.60 16.45 -5.46
C SER A 162 32.85 15.37 -4.40
N LEU A 163 33.91 15.49 -3.60
CA LEU A 163 34.12 14.73 -2.37
C LEU A 163 33.79 15.64 -1.18
N GLY A 164 32.89 15.21 -0.31
CA GLY A 164 32.47 16.07 0.82
C GLY A 164 33.54 16.19 1.91
N ASP A 165 33.58 17.31 2.62
CA ASP A 165 34.56 17.61 3.68
C ASP A 165 34.67 16.51 4.77
N ALA A 166 33.64 15.67 4.95
CA ALA A 166 33.60 14.61 5.94
C ALA A 166 34.37 13.33 5.53
N CYS A 167 34.41 13.04 4.23
CA CYS A 167 35.11 11.89 3.65
C CYS A 167 36.30 12.32 2.79
N ASP A 168 36.43 13.62 2.54
CA ASP A 168 37.58 14.24 1.93
C ASP A 168 38.71 14.30 2.96
N THR A 169 39.70 13.46 2.73
CA THR A 169 40.99 13.66 3.36
C THR A 169 41.64 14.81 2.61
N PRO A 170 41.96 15.94 3.26
CA PRO A 170 42.55 17.09 2.58
C PRO A 170 43.66 16.57 1.71
N LEU A 171 43.54 16.78 0.38
CA LEU A 171 44.48 16.35 -0.65
C LEU A 171 45.80 16.10 0.01
N VAL A 172 46.09 14.81 0.24
CA VAL A 172 47.12 14.38 1.17
C VAL A 172 48.33 15.24 0.87
N SER A 173 48.64 16.20 1.75
CA SER A 173 49.81 17.06 1.56
C SER A 173 51.01 16.20 1.90
N GLU A 174 51.24 15.19 1.07
CA GLU A 174 52.34 14.26 1.14
C GLU A 174 53.52 15.00 0.55
N CYS A 175 54.04 15.91 1.38
CA CYS A 175 55.20 16.68 1.05
C CYS A 175 56.31 15.77 0.52
N GLY A 176 56.82 16.08 -0.66
CA GLY A 176 57.82 15.29 -1.35
C GLY A 176 57.27 14.20 -2.25
N ASN A 177 56.05 14.33 -2.78
CA ASN A 177 55.46 13.37 -3.72
C ASN A 177 55.62 13.79 -5.20
N ASN A 178 56.27 14.93 -5.49
CA ASN A 178 56.42 15.58 -6.81
C ASN A 178 55.12 16.20 -7.36
N GLN A 179 54.13 16.49 -6.53
CA GLN A 179 52.93 17.25 -6.88
C GLN A 179 52.86 18.48 -6.00
N LEU A 180 52.44 19.62 -6.58
CA LEU A 180 52.19 20.83 -5.80
C LEU A 180 50.69 20.89 -5.50
N GLU A 181 50.32 20.50 -4.29
CA GLU A 181 48.94 20.38 -3.81
C GLU A 181 48.64 21.53 -2.84
N GLN A 182 47.38 21.94 -2.65
CA GLN A 182 47.08 22.89 -1.56
C GLN A 182 46.96 22.11 -0.25
N PRO A 183 47.59 22.53 0.86
CA PRO A 183 48.12 23.86 1.16
C PRO A 183 49.65 24.03 1.02
N GLU A 184 50.34 23.24 0.21
CA GLU A 184 51.80 23.28 0.04
C GLU A 184 52.23 24.59 -0.65
N GLU A 185 53.30 25.20 -0.17
CA GLU A 185 53.92 26.35 -0.85
C GLU A 185 54.91 25.89 -1.93
N CYS A 186 55.47 24.68 -1.77
CA CYS A 186 56.41 24.00 -2.66
C CYS A 186 56.30 22.47 -2.50
N ASP A 187 56.81 21.73 -3.48
CA ASP A 187 57.12 20.29 -3.39
C ASP A 187 58.34 20.02 -4.29
N ASP A 188 59.37 19.34 -3.77
CA ASP A 188 60.58 18.98 -4.50
C ASP A 188 60.83 17.46 -4.60
N GLY A 189 59.77 16.67 -4.38
CA GLY A 189 59.80 15.23 -4.52
C GLY A 189 60.53 14.48 -3.41
N ASN A 190 60.85 15.14 -2.28
CA ASN A 190 61.36 14.47 -1.08
C ASN A 190 61.08 15.27 0.23
N LEU A 191 61.57 14.76 1.38
CA LEU A 191 61.40 15.34 2.72
C LEU A 191 62.74 15.83 3.33
N THR A 192 63.72 16.15 2.49
CA THR A 192 65.01 16.70 2.96
C THR A 192 64.84 18.18 3.21
N ASP A 193 65.48 18.70 4.26
CA ASP A 193 65.56 20.15 4.46
C ASP A 193 66.87 20.65 3.80
N GLY A 194 66.82 21.81 3.15
CA GLY A 194 67.94 22.54 2.56
C GLY A 194 68.12 22.37 1.04
N ASP A 195 67.21 21.71 0.35
CA ASP A 195 67.24 21.47 -1.11
C ASP A 195 66.19 22.24 -1.91
N GLY A 196 65.46 23.16 -1.26
CA GLY A 196 64.59 24.14 -1.91
C GLY A 196 63.15 24.09 -1.43
N CYS A 197 62.72 22.97 -0.87
CA CYS A 197 61.47 22.83 -0.16
C CYS A 197 61.71 22.12 1.17
N SER A 198 61.19 22.66 2.27
CA SER A 198 61.33 22.02 3.57
C SER A 198 60.48 20.76 3.66
N SER A 199 60.79 19.88 4.63
CA SER A 199 59.95 18.73 5.01
C SER A 199 58.53 19.09 5.48
N ALA A 200 58.22 20.38 5.61
CA ALA A 200 56.89 20.92 5.90
C ALA A 200 56.23 21.59 4.68
N CYS A 201 56.80 21.42 3.48
CA CYS A 201 56.33 21.98 2.22
C CYS A 201 56.18 23.50 2.21
N GLN A 202 57.15 24.16 2.86
CA GLN A 202 57.37 25.60 2.82
C GLN A 202 58.70 25.93 2.16
N TRP A 203 58.75 27.07 1.45
CA TRP A 203 59.98 27.56 0.84
C TRP A 203 61.06 27.84 1.90
N GLU A 204 62.30 27.43 1.59
CA GLU A 204 63.49 27.65 2.44
C GLU A 204 64.32 28.87 2.05
#